data_AF-A0A1H0CY26-F1
#
_entry.id   AF-A0A1H0CY26-F1
#
_cell.length_a   1.000
_cell.length_b   1.000
_cell.length_c   1.000
_cell.angle_alpha   90.00
_cell.angle_beta   90.00
_cell.angle_gamma   90.00
#
_symmetry.space_group_name_H-M   'P 1'
#
loop_
_entity.id
_entity.type
_entity.pdbx_description
1 polymer ?
#
loop_
_entity_poly.entity_id
_entity_poly.type
_entity_poly.pdbx_seq_one_letter_code
_entity_poly.pdbx_strand_id
1 'polypeptide(L)'
;MELVAAGLLAFFAIGYFVLGGADIGLGALLPFLGRTPAERRLVITGIAPVFLGNEVWLVATAGVLVGAFPDLEGKLLTEHFPAVVALLLGWVVRDAGLWLRHQFDRRAWQGLCDTAVTLGSWTVALAWGWVFSGLLTGAANPIIGVAVALLFAVHGLAFAALRLSGRSRERAAWLSGPLTEFRMFVLTAAVMALLCFAVGFRLPLVDSAADPATLKLLVPTLLVITPVLVLAQVWMWRLFRHRAERPMYL
;
A
#
# COMPACT_ATOMS: atom_id res chain seq x y z
N MET A 1 21.35 13.51 13.62
CA MET A 1 20.60 12.24 13.71
C MET A 1 19.24 12.37 13.02
N GLU A 2 18.69 13.59 12.99
CA GLU A 2 17.45 14.00 12.34
C GLU A 2 17.41 13.58 10.86
N LEU A 3 18.47 13.89 10.09
CA LEU A 3 18.52 13.54 8.66
C LEU A 3 18.44 12.02 8.41
N VAL A 4 19.05 11.22 9.30
CA VAL A 4 18.98 9.76 9.20
C VAL A 4 17.57 9.27 9.53
N ALA A 5 16.94 9.81 10.57
CA ALA A 5 15.56 9.52 10.90
C ALA A 5 14.60 9.92 9.76
N ALA A 6 14.82 11.06 9.12
CA ALA A 6 14.02 11.54 7.99
C ALA A 6 14.19 10.62 6.78
N GLY A 7 15.42 10.19 6.51
CA GLY A 7 15.72 9.18 5.49
C GLY A 7 15.05 7.84 5.76
N LEU A 8 15.03 7.38 7.03
CA LEU A 8 14.33 6.15 7.43
C LEU A 8 12.82 6.28 7.28
N LEU A 9 12.22 7.41 7.68
CA LEU A 9 10.81 7.69 7.47
C LEU A 9 10.45 7.64 5.98
N ALA A 10 11.22 8.33 5.14
CA ALA A 10 11.04 8.32 3.70
C ALA A 10 11.19 6.90 3.12
N PHE A 11 12.18 6.14 3.57
CA PHE A 11 12.42 4.77 3.14
C PHE A 11 11.23 3.85 3.44
N PHE A 12 10.73 3.86 4.68
CA PHE A 12 9.59 3.03 5.06
C PHE A 12 8.30 3.48 4.36
N ALA A 13 8.06 4.79 4.27
CA ALA A 13 6.88 5.34 3.61
C ALA A 13 6.86 4.97 2.12
N ILE A 14 7.96 5.24 1.39
CA ILE A 14 8.08 4.88 -0.02
C ILE A 14 7.91 3.37 -0.20
N GLY A 15 8.53 2.57 0.65
CA GLY A 15 8.38 1.11 0.63
C GLY A 15 6.91 0.69 0.80
N TYR A 16 6.17 1.29 1.73
CA TYR A 16 4.74 1.05 1.88
C TYR A 16 3.93 1.45 0.64
N PHE A 17 4.12 2.64 0.09
CA PHE A 17 3.34 3.08 -1.08
C PHE A 17 3.64 2.26 -2.34
N VAL A 18 4.87 1.77 -2.50
CA VAL A 18 5.24 0.86 -3.59
C VAL A 18 4.70 -0.55 -3.34
N LEU A 19 4.89 -1.09 -2.15
CA LEU A 19 4.52 -2.48 -1.87
C LEU A 19 3.03 -2.60 -1.58
N GLY A 20 2.56 -1.88 -0.56
CA GLY A 20 1.16 -1.79 -0.13
C GLY A 20 0.24 -1.19 -1.20
N GLY A 21 0.74 -0.20 -1.95
CA GLY A 21 -0.04 0.41 -3.03
C GLY A 21 -0.41 -0.59 -4.14
N ALA A 22 0.43 -1.60 -4.36
CA ALA A 22 0.21 -2.62 -5.38
C ALA A 22 -0.98 -3.54 -5.01
N ASP A 23 -1.02 -4.05 -3.78
CA ASP A 23 -2.10 -4.95 -3.34
C ASP A 23 -3.38 -4.20 -2.93
N ILE A 24 -3.29 -2.96 -2.45
CA ILE A 24 -4.46 -2.08 -2.30
C ILE A 24 -5.06 -1.82 -3.69
N GLY A 25 -4.26 -1.41 -4.68
CA GLY A 25 -4.72 -1.16 -6.04
C GLY A 25 -5.35 -2.39 -6.71
N LEU A 26 -4.72 -3.55 -6.54
CA LEU A 26 -5.23 -4.82 -7.08
C LEU A 26 -6.56 -5.20 -6.38
N GLY A 27 -6.66 -5.05 -5.05
CA GLY A 27 -7.90 -5.27 -4.30
C GLY A 27 -9.04 -4.34 -4.75
N ALA A 28 -8.74 -3.07 -5.01
CA ALA A 28 -9.71 -2.09 -5.53
C ALA A 28 -10.25 -2.47 -6.92
N LEU A 29 -9.46 -3.21 -7.71
CA LEU A 29 -9.81 -3.64 -9.06
C LEU A 29 -10.27 -5.09 -9.15
N LEU A 30 -10.53 -5.74 -8.00
CA LEU A 30 -10.97 -7.13 -7.93
C LEU A 30 -12.16 -7.48 -8.85
N PRO A 31 -13.26 -6.70 -8.94
CA PRO A 31 -14.38 -7.04 -9.83
C PRO A 31 -14.04 -6.87 -11.32
N PHE A 32 -13.09 -6.00 -11.65
CA PHE A 32 -12.61 -5.81 -13.02
C PHE A 32 -11.69 -6.97 -13.44
N LEU A 33 -10.76 -7.35 -12.57
CA LEU A 33 -9.78 -8.42 -12.80
C LEU A 33 -10.39 -9.83 -12.67
N GLY A 34 -11.47 -9.99 -11.91
CA GLY A 34 -12.19 -11.24 -11.70
C GLY A 34 -13.69 -11.13 -12.01
N ARG A 35 -14.10 -11.64 -13.17
CA ARG A 35 -15.50 -11.65 -13.63
C ARG A 35 -16.23 -12.93 -13.24
N THR A 36 -15.51 -14.01 -12.97
CA THR A 36 -16.06 -15.27 -12.45
C THR A 36 -15.56 -15.57 -11.03
N PRO A 37 -16.25 -16.42 -10.26
CA PRO A 37 -15.78 -16.81 -8.92
C PRO A 37 -14.36 -17.40 -8.91
N ALA A 38 -14.00 -18.17 -9.95
CA ALA A 38 -12.66 -18.73 -10.10
C ALA A 38 -11.61 -17.65 -10.34
N GLU A 39 -11.92 -16.66 -11.19
CA GLU A 39 -11.02 -15.54 -11.44
C GLU A 39 -10.88 -14.63 -10.22
N ARG A 40 -11.96 -14.36 -9.48
CA ARG A 40 -11.87 -13.58 -8.22
C ARG A 40 -11.01 -14.27 -7.18
N ARG A 41 -11.12 -15.60 -7.07
CA ARG A 41 -10.26 -16.40 -6.20
C ARG A 41 -8.79 -16.32 -6.64
N LEU A 42 -8.53 -16.33 -7.95
CA LEU A 42 -7.18 -16.14 -8.51
C LEU A 42 -6.60 -14.77 -8.16
N VAL A 43 -7.39 -13.71 -8.28
CA VAL A 43 -7.01 -12.34 -7.91
C VAL A 43 -6.61 -12.28 -6.43
N ILE A 44 -7.43 -12.83 -5.53
CA ILE A 44 -7.13 -12.85 -4.08
C ILE A 44 -5.90 -13.70 -3.77
N THR A 45 -5.72 -14.83 -4.45
CA THR A 45 -4.50 -15.65 -4.33
C THR A 45 -3.24 -14.87 -4.73
N GLY A 46 -3.35 -13.90 -5.64
CA GLY A 46 -2.27 -12.99 -5.99
C GLY A 46 -1.87 -12.02 -4.88
N ILE A 47 -2.82 -11.63 -4.01
CA ILE A 47 -2.66 -10.70 -2.88
C ILE A 47 -2.17 -11.42 -1.62
N ALA A 48 -2.86 -12.50 -1.25
CA ALA A 48 -2.80 -13.12 0.07
C ALA A 48 -1.38 -13.41 0.60
N PRO A 49 -0.39 -13.83 -0.23
CA PRO A 49 0.94 -14.15 0.29
C PRO A 49 1.81 -12.95 0.66
N VAL A 50 1.47 -11.75 0.18
CA VAL A 50 2.36 -10.58 0.28
C VAL A 50 1.77 -9.40 1.06
N PHE A 51 0.44 -9.30 1.17
CA PHE A 51 -0.20 -8.10 1.74
C PHE A 51 0.22 -7.84 3.19
N LEU A 52 0.27 -8.86 4.04
CA LEU A 52 0.68 -8.70 5.44
C LEU A 52 2.13 -8.20 5.55
N GLY A 53 3.02 -8.70 4.68
CA GLY A 53 4.40 -8.21 4.60
C GLY A 53 4.45 -6.73 4.20
N ASN A 54 3.63 -6.34 3.23
CA ASN A 54 3.52 -4.97 2.77
C ASN A 54 2.98 -4.02 3.87
N GLU A 55 2.05 -4.49 4.70
CA GLU A 55 1.49 -3.71 5.82
C GLU A 55 2.50 -3.41 6.92
N VAL A 56 3.49 -4.29 7.14
CA VAL A 56 4.58 -4.02 8.09
C VAL A 56 5.34 -2.73 7.76
N TRP A 57 5.42 -2.36 6.47
CA TRP A 57 6.04 -1.09 6.06
C TRP A 57 5.23 0.12 6.53
N LEU A 58 3.89 0.05 6.55
CA LEU A 58 3.05 1.10 7.11
C LEU A 58 3.25 1.21 8.61
N VAL A 59 3.27 0.07 9.30
CA VAL A 59 3.48 0.02 10.77
C VAL A 59 4.86 0.61 11.12
N ALA A 60 5.91 0.26 10.37
CA ALA A 60 7.23 0.85 10.53
C ALA A 60 7.22 2.36 10.27
N THR A 61 6.54 2.80 9.21
CA THR A 61 6.39 4.24 8.90
C THR A 61 5.72 4.98 10.05
N ALA A 62 4.60 4.45 10.57
CA ALA A 62 3.88 5.04 11.70
C ALA A 62 4.74 5.04 12.98
N GLY A 63 5.46 3.96 13.26
CA GLY A 63 6.37 3.88 14.41
C GLY A 63 7.52 4.88 14.35
N VAL A 64 8.11 5.08 13.16
CA VAL A 64 9.13 6.13 12.95
C VAL A 64 8.51 7.52 13.08
N LEU A 65 7.33 7.76 12.52
CA LEU A 65 6.64 9.04 12.60
C LEU A 65 6.34 9.41 14.07
N VAL A 66 5.72 8.52 14.82
CA VAL A 66 5.39 8.72 16.25
C VAL A 66 6.66 8.88 17.09
N GLY A 67 7.67 8.02 16.88
CA GLY A 67 8.85 8.00 17.74
C GLY A 67 9.87 9.10 17.43
N ALA A 68 10.13 9.35 16.15
CA ALA A 68 11.18 10.29 15.73
C ALA A 68 10.64 11.67 15.34
N PHE A 69 9.32 11.82 15.12
CA PHE A 69 8.70 13.08 14.69
C PHE A 69 7.35 13.36 15.39
N PRO A 70 7.28 13.36 16.73
CA PRO A 70 6.02 13.45 17.47
C PRO A 70 5.23 14.74 17.19
N ASP A 71 5.91 15.87 17.00
CA ASP A 71 5.24 17.15 16.69
C ASP A 71 4.59 17.13 15.29
N LEU A 72 5.24 16.47 14.33
CA LEU A 72 4.71 16.29 12.99
C LEU A 72 3.52 15.33 13.01
N GLU A 73 3.66 14.23 13.74
CA GLU A 73 2.61 13.24 13.93
C GLU A 73 1.33 13.88 14.48
N GLY A 74 1.43 14.65 15.57
CA GLY A 74 0.27 15.29 16.19
C GLY A 74 -0.43 16.27 15.25
N LYS A 75 0.33 17.03 14.45
CA LYS A 75 -0.22 17.92 13.42
C LYS A 75 -0.95 17.14 12.34
N LEU A 76 -0.30 16.13 11.75
CA LEU A 76 -0.87 15.32 10.68
C LEU A 76 -2.15 14.59 11.12
N LEU A 77 -2.17 14.01 12.32
CA LEU A 77 -3.36 13.34 12.84
C LEU A 77 -4.49 14.33 13.11
N THR A 78 -4.20 15.51 13.63
CA THR A 78 -5.22 16.52 13.93
C THR A 78 -5.82 17.08 12.64
N GLU A 79 -4.98 17.46 11.67
CA GLU A 79 -5.40 18.07 10.41
C GLU A 79 -6.10 17.07 9.47
N HIS A 80 -5.77 15.78 9.56
CA HIS A 80 -6.29 14.74 8.66
C HIS A 80 -7.08 13.66 9.38
N PHE A 81 -7.57 13.93 10.60
CA PHE A 81 -8.27 12.94 11.42
C PHE A 81 -9.37 12.17 10.67
N PRO A 82 -10.29 12.81 9.92
CA PRO A 82 -11.33 12.06 9.20
C PRO A 82 -10.77 11.12 8.13
N ALA A 83 -9.70 11.53 7.44
CA ALA A 83 -9.04 10.72 6.43
C ALA A 83 -8.31 9.54 7.07
N VAL A 84 -7.64 9.74 8.21
CA VAL A 84 -6.98 8.67 8.96
C VAL A 84 -8.02 7.65 9.47
N VAL A 85 -9.15 8.10 10.00
CA VAL A 85 -10.24 7.20 10.41
C VAL A 85 -10.79 6.40 9.23
N ALA A 86 -11.04 7.06 8.09
CA ALA A 86 -11.49 6.37 6.88
C ALA A 86 -10.47 5.33 6.39
N LEU A 87 -9.17 5.67 6.42
CA LEU A 87 -8.08 4.76 6.09
C LEU A 87 -8.10 3.52 6.99
N LEU A 88 -8.18 3.70 8.32
CA LEU A 88 -8.20 2.59 9.26
C LEU A 88 -9.43 1.69 9.08
N LEU A 89 -10.61 2.27 8.88
CA LEU A 89 -11.83 1.52 8.62
C LEU A 89 -11.74 0.74 7.29
N GLY A 90 -11.25 1.39 6.24
CA GLY A 90 -11.03 0.75 4.94
C GLY A 90 -10.04 -0.41 5.03
N TRP A 91 -8.95 -0.22 5.79
CA TRP A 91 -7.94 -1.25 6.04
C TRP A 91 -8.54 -2.45 6.77
N VAL A 92 -9.23 -2.23 7.90
CA VAL A 92 -9.89 -3.31 8.66
C VAL A 92 -10.91 -4.07 7.81
N VAL A 93 -11.77 -3.36 7.07
CA VAL A 93 -12.80 -3.98 6.22
C VAL A 93 -12.17 -4.81 5.10
N ARG A 94 -11.12 -4.29 4.47
CA ARG A 94 -10.38 -4.99 3.41
C ARG A 94 -9.79 -6.29 3.94
N ASP A 95 -9.07 -6.22 5.05
CA ASP A 95 -8.36 -7.37 5.61
C ASP A 95 -9.33 -8.42 6.13
N ALA A 96 -10.44 -7.99 6.77
CA ALA A 96 -11.53 -8.87 7.12
C ALA A 96 -12.10 -9.58 5.88
N GLY A 97 -12.28 -8.86 4.77
CA GLY A 97 -12.70 -9.43 3.49
C GLY A 97 -11.74 -10.50 2.96
N LEU A 98 -10.43 -10.28 3.06
CA LEU A 98 -9.41 -11.24 2.63
C LEU A 98 -9.40 -12.49 3.53
N TRP A 99 -9.35 -12.31 4.84
CA TRP A 99 -9.22 -13.40 5.80
C TRP A 99 -10.49 -14.23 5.95
N LEU A 100 -11.66 -13.60 5.90
CA LEU A 100 -12.91 -14.29 6.19
C LEU A 100 -13.49 -15.02 4.98
N ARG A 101 -12.95 -14.81 3.77
CA ARG A 101 -13.55 -15.31 2.53
C ARG A 101 -13.68 -16.84 2.45
N HIS A 102 -12.70 -17.59 2.94
CA HIS A 102 -12.75 -19.06 2.92
C HIS A 102 -13.60 -19.67 4.04
N GLN A 103 -14.02 -18.88 5.02
CA GLN A 103 -14.69 -19.41 6.21
C GLN A 103 -16.05 -20.04 5.89
N PHE A 104 -16.75 -19.56 4.86
CA PHE A 104 -18.00 -20.14 4.42
C PHE A 104 -18.03 -20.33 2.90
N ASP A 105 -18.26 -21.56 2.44
CA ASP A 105 -18.41 -21.87 1.01
C ASP A 105 -19.82 -21.56 0.48
N ARG A 106 -20.23 -20.30 0.64
CA ARG A 106 -21.51 -19.78 0.12
C ARG A 106 -21.21 -18.64 -0.84
N ARG A 107 -21.85 -18.65 -2.02
CA ARG A 107 -21.67 -17.60 -3.04
C ARG A 107 -21.97 -16.19 -2.51
N ALA A 108 -23.01 -16.05 -1.68
CA ALA A 108 -23.35 -14.77 -1.05
C ALA A 108 -22.25 -14.27 -0.12
N TRP A 109 -21.63 -15.18 0.66
CA TRP A 109 -20.53 -14.84 1.56
C TRP A 109 -19.29 -14.42 0.79
N GLN A 110 -18.88 -15.21 -0.20
CA GLN A 110 -17.75 -14.86 -1.06
C GLN A 110 -17.97 -13.51 -1.76
N GLY A 111 -19.19 -13.23 -2.23
CA GLY A 111 -19.54 -11.93 -2.80
C GLY A 111 -19.48 -10.76 -1.80
N LEU A 112 -19.89 -10.98 -0.55
CA LEU A 112 -19.75 -9.99 0.52
C LEU A 112 -18.27 -9.68 0.81
N CYS A 113 -17.45 -10.73 0.95
CA CYS A 113 -16.00 -10.60 1.14
C CYS A 113 -15.32 -9.90 -0.04
N ASP A 114 -15.64 -10.29 -1.27
CA ASP A 114 -15.13 -9.65 -2.50
C ASP A 114 -15.49 -8.14 -2.52
N THR A 115 -16.70 -7.79 -2.06
CA THR A 115 -17.16 -6.39 -1.94
C THR A 115 -16.41 -5.66 -0.84
N ALA A 116 -16.20 -6.27 0.32
CA ALA A 116 -15.42 -5.71 1.43
C ALA A 116 -13.97 -5.42 1.01
N VAL A 117 -13.32 -6.35 0.32
CA VAL A 117 -11.97 -6.15 -0.25
C VAL A 117 -11.96 -4.96 -1.21
N THR A 118 -12.94 -4.90 -2.12
CA THR A 118 -13.02 -3.84 -3.14
C THR A 118 -13.24 -2.48 -2.52
N LEU A 119 -14.28 -2.32 -1.69
CA LEU A 119 -14.65 -1.05 -1.09
C LEU A 119 -13.63 -0.61 -0.03
N GLY A 120 -13.12 -1.54 0.78
CA GLY A 120 -12.06 -1.23 1.75
C GLY A 120 -10.80 -0.73 1.06
N SER A 121 -10.38 -1.38 -0.04
CA SER A 121 -9.21 -0.94 -0.81
C SER A 121 -9.41 0.43 -1.45
N TRP A 122 -10.58 0.71 -2.04
CA TRP A 122 -10.88 2.04 -2.56
C TRP A 122 -10.93 3.10 -1.46
N THR A 123 -11.48 2.76 -0.30
CA THR A 123 -11.54 3.66 0.86
C THR A 123 -10.13 4.03 1.31
N VAL A 124 -9.20 3.06 1.42
CA VAL A 124 -7.80 3.32 1.75
C VAL A 124 -7.13 4.21 0.69
N ALA A 125 -7.29 3.89 -0.59
CA ALA A 125 -6.68 4.66 -1.68
C ALA A 125 -7.18 6.10 -1.73
N LEU A 126 -8.49 6.33 -1.55
CA LEU A 126 -9.10 7.66 -1.51
C LEU A 126 -8.69 8.44 -0.24
N ALA A 127 -8.60 7.77 0.90
CA ALA A 127 -8.15 8.39 2.14
C ALA A 127 -6.69 8.87 2.05
N TRP A 128 -5.81 8.06 1.47
CA TRP A 128 -4.44 8.50 1.16
C TRP A 128 -4.42 9.65 0.15
N GLY A 129 -5.28 9.60 -0.86
CA GLY A 129 -5.46 10.71 -1.79
C GLY A 129 -5.86 12.01 -1.08
N TRP A 130 -6.77 11.94 -0.13
CA TRP A 130 -7.17 13.08 0.69
C TRP A 130 -5.98 13.65 1.47
N VAL A 131 -5.25 12.80 2.19
CA VAL A 131 -4.04 13.18 2.95
C VAL A 131 -3.04 13.86 2.01
N PHE A 132 -2.66 13.22 0.90
CA PHE A 132 -1.70 13.79 -0.04
C PHE A 132 -2.17 15.11 -0.67
N SER A 133 -3.47 15.24 -0.95
CA SER A 133 -4.01 16.50 -1.47
C SER A 133 -3.83 17.65 -0.48
N GLY A 134 -4.09 17.38 0.81
CA GLY A 134 -3.86 18.33 1.90
C GLY A 134 -2.39 18.71 2.01
N LEU A 135 -1.49 17.74 2.01
CA LEU A 135 -0.05 17.99 2.13
C LEU A 135 0.55 18.74 0.92
N LEU A 136 0.00 18.55 -0.28
CA LEU A 136 0.50 19.20 -1.49
C LEU A 136 -0.04 20.61 -1.70
N THR A 137 -1.29 20.86 -1.29
CA THR A 137 -2.01 22.10 -1.61
C THR A 137 -2.44 22.93 -0.40
N GLY A 138 -2.27 22.41 0.81
CA GLY A 138 -2.70 23.04 2.07
C GLY A 138 -4.18 22.83 2.40
N ALA A 139 -4.96 22.20 1.52
CA ALA A 139 -6.38 21.88 1.75
C ALA A 139 -6.77 20.60 1.00
N ALA A 140 -7.89 19.99 1.39
CA ALA A 140 -8.39 18.81 0.69
C ALA A 140 -8.83 19.17 -0.73
N ASN A 141 -8.22 18.52 -1.72
CA ASN A 141 -8.55 18.69 -3.13
C ASN A 141 -9.06 17.36 -3.70
N PRO A 142 -10.37 17.24 -4.02
CA PRO A 142 -10.95 16.00 -4.51
C PRO A 142 -10.32 15.49 -5.81
N ILE A 143 -9.88 16.38 -6.70
CA ILE A 143 -9.28 16.01 -7.98
C ILE A 143 -7.93 15.32 -7.74
N ILE A 144 -7.11 15.90 -6.87
CA ILE A 144 -5.82 15.29 -6.48
C ILE A 144 -6.08 13.97 -5.74
N GLY A 145 -7.06 13.94 -4.82
CA GLY A 145 -7.40 12.73 -4.10
C GLY A 145 -7.80 11.57 -5.01
N VAL A 146 -8.65 11.84 -6.00
CA VAL A 146 -9.03 10.86 -7.02
C VAL A 146 -7.83 10.48 -7.89
N ALA A 147 -6.99 11.45 -8.31
CA ALA A 147 -5.80 11.15 -9.11
C ALA A 147 -4.83 10.21 -8.38
N VAL A 148 -4.62 10.41 -7.08
CA VAL A 148 -3.83 9.49 -6.25
C VAL A 148 -4.50 8.12 -6.16
N ALA A 149 -5.81 8.06 -5.90
CA ALA A 149 -6.51 6.77 -5.83
C ALA A 149 -6.45 6.00 -7.17
N LEU A 150 -6.52 6.71 -8.30
CA LEU A 150 -6.30 6.14 -9.62
C LEU A 150 -4.86 5.68 -9.83
N LEU A 151 -3.86 6.37 -9.27
CA LEU A 151 -2.48 5.91 -9.29
C LEU A 151 -2.33 4.58 -8.53
N PHE A 152 -2.99 4.40 -7.39
CA PHE A 152 -3.07 3.09 -6.71
C PHE A 152 -3.67 2.04 -7.64
N ALA A 153 -4.80 2.33 -8.28
CA ALA A 153 -5.44 1.39 -9.22
C ALA A 153 -4.50 1.02 -10.39
N VAL A 154 -3.83 1.99 -11.01
CA VAL A 154 -2.87 1.78 -12.10
C VAL A 154 -1.67 0.93 -11.63
N HIS A 155 -1.15 1.20 -10.44
CA HIS A 155 -0.07 0.41 -9.85
C HIS A 155 -0.52 -1.02 -9.56
N GLY A 156 -1.74 -1.20 -9.08
CA GLY A 156 -2.39 -2.49 -8.89
C GLY A 156 -2.62 -3.28 -10.18
N LEU A 157 -2.94 -2.62 -11.30
CA LEU A 157 -2.98 -3.26 -12.62
C LEU A 157 -1.60 -3.76 -13.05
N ALA A 158 -0.56 -2.94 -12.89
CA ALA A 158 0.80 -3.33 -13.24
C ALA A 158 1.26 -4.54 -12.40
N PHE A 159 0.92 -4.54 -11.10
CA PHE A 159 1.17 -5.68 -10.23
C PHE A 159 0.35 -6.92 -10.61
N ALA A 160 -0.94 -6.76 -10.93
CA ALA A 160 -1.80 -7.84 -11.40
C ALA A 160 -1.25 -8.50 -12.68
N ALA A 161 -0.70 -7.70 -13.60
CA ALA A 161 -0.09 -8.21 -14.82
C ALA A 161 1.14 -9.11 -14.52
N LEU A 162 1.90 -8.81 -13.46
CA LEU A 162 3.02 -9.65 -13.02
C LEU A 162 2.56 -10.93 -12.29
N ARG A 163 1.50 -10.85 -11.49
CA ARG A 163 1.11 -11.89 -10.53
C ARG A 163 0.09 -12.87 -11.07
N LEU A 164 -0.83 -12.42 -11.92
CA LEU A 164 -1.97 -13.22 -12.35
C LEU A 164 -1.65 -13.99 -13.65
N SER A 165 -2.52 -14.93 -13.97
CA SER A 165 -2.49 -15.75 -15.18
C SER A 165 -3.82 -15.68 -15.93
N GLY A 166 -3.84 -16.21 -17.16
CA GLY A 166 -5.05 -16.30 -18.00
C GLY A 166 -5.74 -14.95 -18.27
N ARG A 167 -7.08 -14.97 -18.31
CA ARG A 167 -7.92 -13.80 -18.64
C ARG A 167 -7.79 -12.63 -17.65
N SER A 168 -7.45 -12.92 -16.40
CA SER A 168 -7.21 -11.88 -15.38
C SER A 168 -5.91 -11.12 -15.67
N ARG A 169 -4.86 -11.83 -16.14
CA ARG A 169 -3.63 -11.22 -16.63
C ARG A 169 -3.87 -10.40 -17.89
N GLU A 170 -4.58 -10.92 -18.89
CA GLU A 170 -4.88 -10.20 -20.14
C GLU A 170 -5.57 -8.86 -19.86
N ARG A 171 -6.53 -8.85 -18.93
CA ARG A 171 -7.22 -7.65 -18.45
C ARG A 171 -6.35 -6.68 -17.65
N ALA A 172 -5.19 -7.10 -17.16
CA ALA A 172 -4.23 -6.23 -16.50
C ALA A 172 -3.14 -5.74 -17.48
N ALA A 173 -2.70 -6.63 -18.37
CA ALA A 173 -1.58 -6.43 -19.27
C ALA A 173 -1.86 -5.41 -20.37
N TRP A 174 -3.12 -5.05 -20.66
CA TRP A 174 -3.43 -3.96 -21.60
C TRP A 174 -2.71 -2.66 -21.24
N LEU A 175 -2.52 -2.39 -19.95
CA LEU A 175 -1.81 -1.22 -19.43
C LEU A 175 -0.31 -1.24 -19.78
N SER A 176 0.28 -2.43 -19.95
CA SER A 176 1.72 -2.56 -20.24
C SER A 176 2.05 -2.13 -21.68
N GLY A 177 1.10 -2.26 -22.62
CA GLY A 177 1.29 -1.84 -24.01
C GLY A 177 2.58 -2.42 -24.62
N PRO A 178 3.49 -1.59 -25.18
CA PRO A 178 4.77 -2.04 -25.72
C PRO A 178 5.82 -2.34 -24.62
N LEU A 179 5.61 -1.89 -23.39
CA LEU A 179 6.51 -2.18 -22.27
C LEU A 179 6.28 -3.60 -21.78
N THR A 180 7.35 -4.25 -21.31
CA THR A 180 7.21 -5.49 -20.54
C THR A 180 6.47 -5.20 -19.23
N GLU A 181 5.68 -6.14 -18.73
CA GLU A 181 4.93 -6.03 -17.46
C GLU A 181 5.83 -5.60 -16.29
N PHE A 182 7.07 -6.10 -16.23
CA PHE A 182 8.04 -5.73 -15.21
C PHE A 182 8.44 -4.25 -15.29
N ARG A 183 8.75 -3.75 -16.49
CA ARG A 183 9.06 -2.33 -16.70
C ARG A 183 7.87 -1.43 -16.35
N MET A 184 6.64 -1.86 -16.64
CA MET A 184 5.45 -1.10 -16.27
C MET A 184 5.25 -1.04 -14.75
N PHE A 185 5.49 -2.15 -14.05
CA PHE A 185 5.48 -2.17 -12.59
C PHE A 185 6.55 -1.24 -12.00
N VAL A 186 7.79 -1.30 -12.50
CA VAL A 186 8.87 -0.41 -12.06
C VAL A 186 8.53 1.07 -12.32
N LEU A 187 7.94 1.39 -13.47
CA LEU A 187 7.52 2.75 -13.78
C LEU A 187 6.48 3.26 -12.79
N THR A 188 5.41 2.49 -12.55
CA THR A 188 4.35 2.88 -11.61
C THR A 188 4.86 2.95 -10.16
N ALA A 189 5.76 2.05 -9.76
CA ALA A 189 6.46 2.12 -8.48
C ALA A 189 7.32 3.39 -8.35
N ALA A 190 8.04 3.78 -9.41
CA ALA A 190 8.82 5.01 -9.42
C ALA A 190 7.94 6.26 -9.30
N VAL A 191 6.77 6.27 -9.93
CA VAL A 191 5.78 7.36 -9.78
C VAL A 191 5.24 7.42 -8.35
N MET A 192 4.91 6.28 -7.74
CA MET A 192 4.51 6.21 -6.31
C MET A 192 5.61 6.77 -5.41
N ALA A 193 6.85 6.33 -5.60
CA ALA A 193 7.99 6.80 -4.83
C ALA A 193 8.22 8.31 -5.01
N LEU A 194 8.13 8.82 -6.24
CA LEU A 194 8.29 10.24 -6.54
C LEU A 194 7.21 11.09 -5.87
N LEU A 195 5.96 10.64 -5.86
CA LEU A 195 4.87 11.32 -5.16
C LEU A 195 5.17 11.43 -3.66
N CYS A 196 5.56 10.31 -3.03
CA CYS A 196 5.91 10.28 -1.61
C CYS A 196 7.09 11.18 -1.29
N PHE A 197 8.12 11.15 -2.14
CA PHE A 197 9.28 12.00 -2.03
C PHE A 197 8.87 13.48 -2.13
N ALA A 198 8.12 13.86 -3.17
CA ALA A 198 7.65 15.24 -3.37
C ALA A 198 6.86 15.79 -2.18
N VAL A 199 6.02 14.95 -1.56
CA VAL A 199 5.29 15.28 -0.34
C VAL A 199 6.24 15.43 0.85
N GLY A 200 7.20 14.51 1.01
CA GLY A 200 8.20 14.57 2.07
C GLY A 200 9.01 15.87 2.06
N PHE A 201 9.34 16.42 0.88
CA PHE A 201 10.03 17.73 0.76
C PHE A 201 9.20 18.91 1.25
N ARG A 202 7.88 18.78 1.38
CA ARG A 202 7.00 19.83 1.91
C ARG A 202 6.88 19.75 3.43
N LEU A 203 7.32 18.67 4.05
CA LEU A 203 7.20 18.47 5.49
C LEU A 203 8.41 19.07 6.23
N PRO A 204 8.20 19.75 7.37
CA PRO A 204 9.28 20.29 8.20
C PRO A 204 9.93 19.17 9.03
N LEU A 205 10.52 18.17 8.36
CA LEU A 205 11.01 16.93 9.00
C LEU A 205 12.10 17.22 10.04
N VAL A 206 13.10 18.02 9.68
CA VAL A 206 14.23 18.32 10.57
C VAL A 206 13.76 19.12 11.79
N ASP A 207 12.88 20.11 11.58
CA ASP A 207 12.39 20.98 12.64
C ASP A 207 11.40 20.29 13.58
N SER A 208 10.76 19.21 13.12
CA SER A 208 9.79 18.42 13.89
C SER A 208 10.39 17.15 14.50
N ALA A 209 11.72 16.99 14.41
CA ALA A 209 12.40 15.81 14.91
C ALA A 209 12.40 15.80 16.44
N ALA A 210 12.31 14.60 17.02
CA ALA A 210 12.39 14.38 18.47
C ALA A 210 13.73 14.85 19.05
N ASP A 211 13.81 14.95 20.38
CA ASP A 211 15.00 15.40 21.06
C ASP A 211 16.22 14.49 20.76
N PRO A 212 17.46 15.02 20.85
CA PRO A 212 18.65 14.27 20.49
C PRO A 212 18.87 12.98 21.29
N ALA A 213 18.39 12.87 22.53
CA ALA A 213 18.55 11.65 23.32
C ALA A 213 17.63 10.55 22.80
N THR A 214 16.37 10.88 22.50
CA THR A 214 15.42 9.97 21.85
C THR A 214 15.94 9.49 20.50
N LEU A 215 16.43 10.39 19.64
CA LEU A 215 16.97 10.01 18.33
C LEU A 215 18.22 9.11 18.43
N LYS A 216 19.09 9.35 19.42
CA LYS A 216 20.27 8.51 19.67
C LYS A 216 19.90 7.08 20.07
N LEU A 217 18.72 6.86 20.67
CA LEU A 217 18.22 5.54 20.98
C LEU A 217 17.50 4.89 19.78
N LEU A 218 16.60 5.64 19.13
CA LEU A 218 15.73 5.11 18.08
C LEU A 218 16.48 4.83 16.78
N VAL A 219 17.31 5.75 16.30
CA VAL A 219 17.94 5.62 14.98
C VAL A 219 18.84 4.39 14.88
N PRO A 220 19.74 4.09 15.84
CA PRO A 220 20.54 2.86 15.77
C PRO A 220 19.68 1.59 15.78
N THR A 221 18.62 1.57 16.60
CA THR A 221 17.67 0.45 16.66
C THR A 221 17.00 0.23 15.31
N LEU A 222 16.52 1.31 14.68
CA LEU A 222 15.92 1.25 13.35
C LEU A 222 16.91 0.82 12.28
N LEU A 223 18.17 1.26 12.36
CA LEU A 223 19.22 0.83 11.42
C LEU A 223 19.52 -0.66 11.53
N VAL A 224 19.38 -1.27 12.71
CA VAL A 224 19.53 -2.72 12.91
C VAL A 224 18.31 -3.49 12.43
N ILE A 225 17.10 -2.98 12.64
CA ILE A 225 15.85 -3.65 12.24
C ILE A 225 15.61 -3.56 10.73
N THR A 226 15.94 -2.43 10.11
CA THR A 226 15.74 -2.19 8.66
C THR A 226 16.25 -3.33 7.77
N PRO A 227 17.52 -3.80 7.87
CA PRO A 227 17.99 -4.89 7.03
C PRO A 227 17.22 -6.20 7.25
N VAL A 228 16.76 -6.47 8.47
CA VAL A 228 15.93 -7.66 8.75
C VAL A 228 14.59 -7.58 8.03
N LEU A 229 13.93 -6.42 8.08
CA LEU A 229 12.67 -6.18 7.37
C LEU A 229 12.85 -6.28 5.85
N VAL A 230 13.92 -5.70 5.32
CA VAL A 230 14.26 -5.80 3.88
C VAL A 230 14.52 -7.25 3.48
N LEU A 231 15.29 -8.00 4.26
CA LEU A 231 15.56 -9.41 3.97
C LEU A 231 14.29 -10.27 4.04
N ALA A 232 13.42 -10.03 5.03
CA ALA A 232 12.13 -10.68 5.13
C ALA A 232 11.24 -10.38 3.91
N GLN A 233 11.18 -9.11 3.48
CA GLN A 233 10.43 -8.70 2.30
C GLN A 233 10.99 -9.35 1.01
N VAL A 234 12.31 -9.35 0.83
CA VAL A 234 12.97 -9.98 -0.33
C VAL A 234 12.74 -11.48 -0.33
N TRP A 235 12.83 -12.13 0.84
CA TRP A 235 12.58 -13.56 0.98
C TRP A 235 11.14 -13.92 0.61
N MET A 236 10.16 -13.16 1.12
CA MET A 236 8.73 -13.33 0.77
C MET A 236 8.49 -13.17 -0.73
N TRP A 237 9.02 -12.11 -1.33
CA TRP A 237 8.89 -11.88 -2.78
C TRP A 237 9.55 -12.98 -3.61
N ARG A 238 10.69 -13.52 -3.17
CA ARG A 238 11.35 -14.66 -3.84
C ARG A 238 10.52 -15.94 -3.73
N LEU A 239 9.99 -16.24 -2.54
CA LEU A 239 9.19 -17.43 -2.27
C LEU A 239 7.94 -17.45 -3.15
N PHE A 240 7.28 -16.29 -3.26
CA PHE A 240 6.04 -16.18 -4.00
C PHE A 240 6.20 -15.67 -5.43
N ARG A 241 7.41 -15.53 -5.99
CA ARG A 241 7.66 -14.90 -7.30
C ARG A 241 6.86 -15.46 -8.49
N HIS A 242 6.44 -16.72 -8.39
CA HIS A 242 5.70 -17.40 -9.45
C HIS A 242 4.28 -16.86 -9.55
N ARG A 243 3.70 -16.92 -10.75
CA ARG A 243 2.32 -16.46 -10.97
C ARG A 243 1.36 -17.33 -10.18
N ALA A 244 0.27 -16.72 -9.75
CA ALA A 244 -0.87 -17.48 -9.27
C ALA A 244 -1.42 -18.29 -10.46
N GLU A 245 -1.24 -19.60 -10.44
CA GLU A 245 -1.76 -20.54 -11.45
C GLU A 245 -2.91 -21.38 -10.90
N ARG A 246 -2.89 -21.64 -9.59
CA ARG A 246 -3.94 -22.35 -8.86
C ARG A 246 -4.33 -21.56 -7.63
N PRO A 247 -5.62 -21.50 -7.27
CA PRO A 247 -6.04 -20.86 -6.04
C PRO A 247 -5.39 -21.55 -4.84
N MET A 248 -4.69 -20.78 -4.01
CA MET A 248 -4.22 -21.28 -2.71
C MET A 248 -5.42 -21.41 -1.77
N TYR A 249 -5.33 -22.30 -0.79
CA TYR A 249 -6.39 -22.58 0.19
C TYR A 249 -6.53 -21.45 1.23
N LEU A 250 -6.79 -20.23 0.74
CA LEU A 250 -7.30 -19.08 1.51
C LEU A 250 -8.55 -18.51 0.82
#